data_AF-A0A0C9X4T3-F1
#
_entry.id   AF-A0A0C9X4T3-F1
#
_cell.length_a   1.000
_cell.length_b   1.000
_cell.length_c   1.000
_cell.angle_alpha   90.00
_cell.angle_beta   90.00
_cell.angle_gamma   90.00
#
_symmetry.space_group_name_H-M   'P 1'
#
loop_
_entity.id
_entity.type
_entity.pdbx_description
1 polymer ?
#
loop_
_entity_poly.entity_id
_entity_poly.type
_entity_poly.pdbx_seq_one_letter_code
_entity_poly.pdbx_strand_id
1 'polypeptide(L)' 'MSEQPEPRMTRLRILQINLNKSRKAHLELYNRVLGKEWDIVLVQEPHLTFTSNIRTPNGFVTVAPAD' A
#
# COMPACT_ATOMS: atom_id res chain seq x y z
N MET A 1 9.71 16.32 -31.68
CA MET A 1 9.79 15.04 -30.95
C MET A 1 8.45 14.84 -30.30
N SER A 2 7.63 13.95 -30.83
CA SER A 2 6.33 13.60 -30.27
C SER A 2 6.59 12.73 -29.03
N GLU A 3 6.20 13.19 -27.85
CA GLU A 3 6.14 12.36 -26.66
C GLU A 3 5.11 11.25 -26.92
N GLN A 4 5.58 10.02 -27.13
CA GLN A 4 4.67 8.87 -27.13
C GLN A 4 4.22 8.63 -25.70
N PRO A 5 2.91 8.55 -25.41
CA PRO A 5 2.45 8.21 -24.07
C PRO A 5 2.95 6.82 -23.72
N GLU A 6 3.72 6.72 -22.64
CA GLU A 6 4.19 5.45 -22.07
C GLU A 6 3.02 4.46 -22.01
N PRO A 7 3.22 3.19 -22.42
CA PRO A 7 2.15 2.20 -22.43
C PRO A 7 1.57 2.06 -21.02
N ARG A 8 0.28 2.38 -20.87
CA ARG A 8 -0.45 2.18 -19.62
C ARG A 8 -0.32 0.70 -19.25
N MET A 9 0.30 0.42 -18.11
CA MET A 9 0.46 -0.94 -17.61
C MET A 9 -0.91 -1.64 -17.61
N THR A 10 -1.06 -2.69 -18.41
CA THR A 10 -2.34 -3.41 -18.60
C THR A 10 -2.64 -4.40 -17.49
N ARG A 11 -1.72 -4.57 -16.54
CA ARG A 11 -1.79 -5.58 -15.49
C ARG A 11 -1.97 -4.91 -14.13
N LEU A 12 -3.02 -5.31 -13.42
CA LEU A 12 -3.23 -4.96 -12.02
C LEU A 12 -2.16 -5.63 -11.15
N ARG A 13 -1.43 -4.82 -10.36
CA ARG A 13 -0.38 -5.28 -9.45
C ARG A 13 -0.90 -5.22 -8.01
N ILE A 14 -1.01 -6.40 -7.40
CA ILE A 14 -1.51 -6.57 -6.04
C ILE A 14 -0.39 -7.11 -5.16
N LEU A 15 -0.12 -6.41 -4.06
CA LEU A 15 0.72 -6.91 -2.98
C LEU A 15 -0.17 -7.41 -1.85
N GLN A 16 0.10 -8.62 -1.35
CA GLN A 16 -0.53 -9.16 -0.14
C GLN A 16 0.53 -9.51 0.87
N ILE A 17 0.39 -9.01 2.10
CA ILE A 17 1.40 -9.19 3.16
C ILE A 17 0.75 -9.23 4.55
N ASN A 18 1.21 -10.18 5.38
CA ASN A 18 0.95 -10.20 6.81
C ASN A 18 2.12 -9.51 7.55
N LEU A 19 1.81 -8.52 8.39
CA LEU A 19 2.83 -7.76 9.13
C LEU A 19 3.09 -8.28 10.54
N ASN A 20 2.34 -9.30 11.00
CA ASN A 20 2.43 -9.90 12.33
C ASN A 20 2.49 -8.83 13.45
N LYS A 21 1.66 -7.78 13.30
CA LYS A 21 1.56 -6.63 14.21
C LYS A 21 2.87 -5.86 14.42
N SER A 22 3.87 -6.08 13.56
CA SER A 22 5.20 -5.49 13.69
C SER A 22 5.22 -4.03 13.23
N ARG A 23 5.50 -3.14 14.18
CA ARG A 23 5.70 -1.70 13.90
C ARG A 23 6.79 -1.46 12.86
N LYS A 24 7.88 -2.23 12.95
CA LYS A 24 9.05 -2.09 12.06
C LYS A 24 8.68 -2.49 10.63
N ALA A 25 8.02 -3.63 10.46
CA ALA A 25 7.57 -4.09 9.14
C ALA A 25 6.58 -3.11 8.50
N HIS A 26 5.65 -2.55 9.28
CA HIS A 26 4.71 -1.55 8.79
C HIS A 26 5.41 -0.26 8.32
N LEU A 27 6.39 0.25 9.09
CA LEU A 27 7.15 1.43 8.69
C LEU A 27 8.00 1.17 7.43
N GLU A 28 8.58 -0.02 7.31
CA GLU A 28 9.33 -0.43 6.12
C GLU A 28 8.42 -0.51 4.88
N LEU A 29 7.23 -1.11 5.02
CA LEU A 29 6.20 -1.15 3.97
C LEU A 29 5.78 0.28 3.58
N TYR A 30 5.51 1.13 4.58
CA TYR A 30 5.10 2.53 4.37
C TYR A 30 6.13 3.34 3.58
N ASN A 31 7.42 3.15 3.88
CA ASN A 31 8.50 3.90 3.23
C ASN A 31 8.86 3.36 1.83
N ARG A 32 8.58 2.08 1.55
CA ARG A 32 8.96 1.43 0.29
C ARG A 32 7.83 1.33 -0.73
N VAL A 33 6.59 1.20 -0.29
CA VAL A 33 5.45 1.08 -1.21
C VAL A 33 5.17 2.45 -1.82
N LEU A 34 5.58 2.61 -3.07
CA LEU A 34 5.23 3.74 -3.90
C LEU A 34 4.01 3.35 -4.75
N GLY A 35 3.02 4.25 -4.88
CA GLY A 35 1.86 4.05 -5.77
C GLY A 35 2.21 3.85 -7.25
N LYS A 36 3.49 3.97 -7.62
CA LYS A 36 4.01 3.64 -8.95
C LYS A 36 4.24 2.14 -9.15
N GLU A 37 4.45 1.37 -8.07
CA GLU A 37 4.79 -0.06 -8.13
C GLU A 37 3.59 -0.99 -7.90
N TRP A 38 2.67 -0.57 -7.04
CA TRP A 38 1.51 -1.38 -6.64
C TRP A 38 0.24 -0.57 -6.80
N ASP A 39 -0.81 -1.22 -7.29
CA ASP A 39 -2.12 -0.60 -7.44
C ASP A 39 -3.00 -0.89 -6.21
N ILE A 40 -2.88 -2.09 -5.63
CA ILE A 40 -3.59 -2.51 -4.41
C ILE A 40 -2.59 -3.16 -3.44
N VAL A 41 -2.69 -2.80 -2.16
CA VAL A 41 -1.92 -3.43 -1.08
C VAL A 41 -2.86 -3.95 0.00
N LEU A 42 -2.88 -5.27 0.17
CA LEU A 42 -3.66 -5.98 1.18
C LEU A 42 -2.78 -6.27 2.38
N VAL A 43 -3.09 -5.63 3.52
CA VAL A 43 -2.34 -5.77 4.76
C VAL A 43 -3.12 -6.61 5.76
N GLN A 44 -2.55 -7.73 6.21
CA GLN A 44 -3.08 -8.52 7.32
C GLN A 44 -2.26 -8.29 8.60
N GLU A 45 -2.94 -8.39 9.75
CA GLU A 45 -2.36 -8.16 11.08
C GLU A 45 -1.48 -6.90 11.15
N PRO A 46 -2.02 -5.72 10.79
CA PRO A 46 -1.24 -4.49 10.81
C PRO A 46 -0.84 -4.11 12.24
N HIS A 47 0.22 -3.30 12.33
CA HIS A 47 0.49 -2.59 13.57
C HIS A 47 -0.51 -1.43 13.72
N LEU A 48 -1.29 -1.44 14.80
CA LEU A 48 -2.20 -0.35 15.14
C LEU A 48 -1.47 0.76 15.90
N THR A 49 -1.78 2.02 15.58
CA THR A 49 -1.34 3.17 16.39
C THR A 49 -2.10 3.22 17.72
N PHE A 50 -1.70 4.12 18.60
CA PHE A 50 -2.42 4.38 19.86
C PHE A 50 -3.91 4.72 19.64
N THR A 51 -4.25 5.36 18.53
CA THR A 51 -5.63 5.69 18.15
C THR A 51 -6.32 4.57 17.36
N SER A 52 -5.77 3.35 17.38
CA SER A 52 -6.29 2.17 16.66
C SER A 52 -6.38 2.33 15.14
N ASN A 53 -5.54 3.20 14.56
CA ASN A 53 -5.45 3.40 13.11
C ASN A 53 -4.25 2.66 12.51
N ILE A 54 -4.26 2.43 11.20
CA ILE A 54 -3.09 1.98 10.44
C ILE A 54 -2.40 3.15 9.76
N ARG A 55 -1.09 3.04 9.50
CA ARG A 55 -0.37 4.01 8.67
C ARG A 55 -0.56 3.69 7.19
N THR A 56 -0.85 4.72 6.40
CA THR A 56 -1.16 4.59 4.97
C THR A 56 -0.16 5.38 4.14
N PRO A 57 0.59 4.73 3.22
CA PRO A 57 1.58 5.42 2.39
C PRO A 57 0.96 6.56 1.58
N ASN A 58 1.77 7.57 1.28
CA ASN A 58 1.34 8.66 0.38
C ASN A 58 0.92 8.10 -0.98
N GLY A 59 -0.20 8.60 -1.51
CA GLY A 59 -0.76 8.14 -2.79
C GLY A 59 -1.69 6.93 -2.69
N PHE A 60 -1.93 6.42 -1.47
CA PHE A 60 -2.97 5.42 -1.20
C PHE A 60 -4.08 5.99 -0.33
N VAL A 61 -5.29 5.45 -0.51
CA VAL A 61 -6.42 5.67 0.38
C VAL A 61 -6.70 4.36 1.11
N THR A 62 -6.90 4.43 2.42
CA THR A 62 -7.29 3.24 3.20
C THR A 62 -8.74 2.88 2.90
N VAL A 63 -8.96 1.62 2.57
CA VAL A 63 -10.29 1.01 2.54
C VAL A 63 -10.34 0.01 3.68
N ALA A 64 -11.17 0.29 4.68
CA ALA A 64 -11.48 -0.65 5.74
C ALA A 64 -12.78 -1.42 5.38
N PRO A 65 -12.97 -2.65 5.88
CA PRO A 65 -14.26 -3.32 5.78
C PRO A 65 -15.36 -2.43 6.37
N ALA A 66 -16.49 -2.33 5.68
CA ALA A 66 -17.74 -1.84 6.26
C ALA A 66 -18.54 -3.07 6.70
N ASP A 67 -19.13 -3.01 7.90
CA ASP A 67 -20.09 -4.00 8.38
C ASP A 67 -21.40 -3.94 7.57
#